data_AF-A0A1Q8Q1M6-F1
#
_entry.id   AF-A0A1Q8Q1M6-F1
#
_cell.length_a   1.000
_cell.length_b   1.000
_cell.length_c   1.000
_cell.angle_alpha   90.00
_cell.angle_beta   90.00
_cell.angle_gamma   90.00
#
_symmetry.space_group_name_H-M   'P 1'
#
loop_
_entity.id
_entity.type
_entity.pdbx_description
1 polymer ?
#
loop_
_entity_poly.entity_id
_entity_poly.type
_entity_poly.pdbx_seq_one_letter_code
_entity_poly.pdbx_strand_id
1 'polypeptide(L)'
;MYTVETILNRINGRGYRIKASYVKKMLEEIIKEGGKLKKELSKFANIDFTNNREVIGFINKTLLGREAIKGKTVTNTALEELFTETNNSFFQTLMQYRKSSDRFTKVCSFIKNVIDPDFNKADKDNVKVFLEKEKFGDIRIGPTAKLNAGGGISLSNPSLPFSVDDIKNMIVEYNVAIPCKSMEDVLYILNKYGDLLFGEDFLVIGATFYANMIISEWDWIPFPMPKEEDLKHMKDFRREFELDY
;
A
#
# COMPACT_ATOMS: atom_id res chain seq x y z
N MET A 1 -12.41 -26.57 -6.76
CA MET A 1 -12.41 -26.10 -5.37
C MET A 1 -11.11 -25.35 -5.10
N TYR A 2 -11.19 -24.10 -4.69
CA TYR A 2 -10.05 -23.28 -4.30
C TYR A 2 -9.54 -23.70 -2.91
N THR A 3 -8.22 -23.83 -2.79
CA THR A 3 -7.48 -23.99 -1.54
C THR A 3 -6.45 -22.88 -1.42
N VAL A 4 -5.83 -22.72 -0.24
CA VAL A 4 -4.72 -21.77 -0.05
C VAL A 4 -3.59 -22.07 -1.04
N GLU A 5 -3.26 -23.34 -1.23
CA GLU A 5 -2.21 -23.76 -2.18
C GLU A 5 -2.55 -23.38 -3.62
N THR A 6 -3.80 -23.56 -4.05
CA THR A 6 -4.26 -23.14 -5.37
C THR A 6 -4.12 -21.63 -5.57
N ILE A 7 -4.42 -20.82 -4.54
CA ILE A 7 -4.25 -19.37 -4.58
C ILE A 7 -2.76 -19.00 -4.67
N LEU A 8 -1.91 -19.60 -3.84
CA LEU A 8 -0.47 -19.34 -3.83
C LEU A 8 0.17 -19.70 -5.17
N ASN A 9 -0.09 -20.89 -5.70
CA ASN A 9 0.44 -21.34 -6.99
C ASN A 9 0.01 -20.41 -8.12
N ARG A 10 -1.21 -19.91 -8.08
CA ARG A 10 -1.72 -18.96 -9.05
C ARG A 10 -1.02 -17.61 -8.99
N ILE A 11 -0.83 -17.04 -7.80
CA ILE A 11 -0.11 -15.77 -7.65
C ILE A 11 1.35 -15.93 -8.10
N ASN A 12 1.99 -17.03 -7.70
CA ASN A 12 3.39 -17.33 -8.05
C ASN A 12 3.59 -17.58 -9.56
N GLY A 13 2.59 -18.16 -10.23
CA GLY A 13 2.65 -18.46 -11.66
C GLY A 13 2.32 -17.29 -12.58
N ARG A 14 1.98 -16.11 -12.03
CA ARG A 14 1.44 -14.99 -12.80
C ARG A 14 2.32 -13.74 -12.75
N GLY A 15 2.44 -13.09 -13.90
CA GLY A 15 3.02 -11.74 -14.01
C GLY A 15 1.95 -10.66 -13.85
N TYR A 16 2.13 -9.76 -12.89
CA TYR A 16 1.25 -8.62 -12.66
C TYR A 16 1.83 -7.34 -13.24
N ARG A 17 1.03 -6.61 -14.01
CA ARG A 17 1.44 -5.32 -14.56
C ARG A 17 1.49 -4.26 -13.46
N ILE A 18 2.51 -3.41 -13.49
CA ILE A 18 2.67 -2.27 -12.60
C ILE A 18 2.35 -0.98 -13.35
N LYS A 19 1.43 -0.19 -12.79
CA LYS A 19 1.15 1.17 -13.23
C LYS A 19 2.21 2.12 -12.69
N ALA A 20 3.35 2.19 -13.38
CA ALA A 20 4.47 3.05 -12.98
C ALA A 20 4.10 4.54 -12.90
N SER A 21 3.10 5.00 -13.67
CA SER A 21 2.56 6.36 -13.55
C SER A 21 1.90 6.61 -12.19
N TYR A 22 1.26 5.61 -11.58
CA TYR A 22 0.74 5.73 -10.22
C TYR A 22 1.87 5.80 -9.19
N VAL A 23 2.93 4.99 -9.35
CA VAL A 23 4.13 5.03 -8.48
C VAL A 23 4.83 6.39 -8.56
N LYS A 24 4.93 6.97 -9.76
CA LYS A 24 5.41 8.34 -9.98
C LYS A 24 4.56 9.36 -9.21
N LYS A 25 3.23 9.35 -9.39
CA LYS A 25 2.31 10.23 -8.67
C LYS A 25 2.46 10.09 -7.15
N MET A 26 2.57 8.87 -6.65
CA MET A 26 2.79 8.60 -5.23
C MET A 26 4.10 9.23 -4.74
N LEU A 27 5.19 9.10 -5.50
CA LEU A 27 6.47 9.72 -5.17
C LEU A 27 6.37 11.25 -5.11
N GLU A 28 5.69 11.88 -6.07
CA GLU A 28 5.45 13.34 -6.09
C GLU A 28 4.69 13.82 -4.86
N GLU A 29 3.61 13.11 -4.50
CA GLU A 29 2.78 13.44 -3.34
C GLU A 29 3.58 13.31 -2.03
N ILE A 30 4.36 12.24 -1.88
CA ILE A 30 5.21 12.03 -0.70
C ILE A 30 6.28 13.12 -0.58
N ILE A 31 6.94 13.50 -1.67
CA ILE A 31 7.95 14.57 -1.67
C ILE A 31 7.30 15.90 -1.27
N LYS A 32 6.12 16.22 -1.80
CA LYS A 32 5.37 17.44 -1.48
C LYS A 32 4.96 17.47 -0.01
N GLU A 33 4.36 16.39 0.49
CA GLU A 33 3.94 16.26 1.90
C GLU A 33 5.14 16.33 2.85
N GLY A 34 6.18 15.53 2.60
CA GLY A 34 7.40 15.52 3.40
C GLY A 34 8.10 16.88 3.42
N GLY A 35 8.10 17.60 2.29
CA GLY A 35 8.61 18.97 2.20
C GLY A 35 7.80 19.97 3.03
N LYS A 36 6.47 19.86 3.04
CA LYS A 36 5.59 20.68 3.90
C LYS A 36 5.86 20.40 5.38
N LEU A 37 5.84 19.14 5.78
CA LEU A 37 6.05 18.70 7.16
C LEU A 37 7.45 19.11 7.66
N LYS A 38 8.48 18.97 6.82
CA LYS A 38 9.83 19.45 7.15
C LYS A 38 9.85 20.95 7.42
N LYS A 39 9.19 21.77 6.57
CA LYS A 39 9.10 23.22 6.79
C LYS A 39 8.39 23.56 8.11
N GLU A 40 7.35 22.81 8.48
CA GLU A 40 6.68 22.98 9.77
C GLU A 40 7.58 22.63 10.95
N LEU A 41 8.30 21.50 10.88
CA LEU A 41 9.26 21.09 11.91
C LEU A 41 10.44 22.06 12.03
N SER A 42 10.91 22.62 10.92
CA SER A 42 11.99 23.62 10.90
C SER A 42 11.65 24.91 11.65
N LYS A 43 10.37 25.18 11.94
CA LYS A 43 9.98 26.29 12.84
C LYS A 43 10.40 26.06 14.29
N PHE A 44 10.59 24.80 14.69
CA PHE A 44 10.98 24.43 16.05
C PHE A 44 12.49 24.28 16.19
N ALA A 45 13.15 23.66 15.20
CA ALA A 45 14.59 23.41 15.24
C ALA A 45 15.19 23.22 13.84
N ASN A 46 16.44 23.63 13.68
CA ASN A 46 17.23 23.32 12.48
C ASN A 46 18.10 22.08 12.72
N ILE A 47 17.47 20.90 12.70
CA ILE A 47 18.12 19.59 12.87
C ILE A 47 17.69 18.62 11.76
N ASP A 48 18.40 17.51 11.62
CA ASP A 48 17.95 16.39 10.80
C ASP A 48 16.88 15.57 11.54
N PHE A 49 15.61 15.82 11.20
CA PHE A 49 14.47 15.10 11.77
C PHE A 49 14.39 13.61 11.39
N THR A 50 15.26 13.13 10.48
CA THR A 50 15.42 11.69 10.20
C THR A 50 16.44 11.02 11.11
N ASN A 51 17.30 11.80 11.78
CA ASN A 51 18.32 11.31 12.70
C ASN A 51 17.78 11.19 14.13
N ASN A 52 17.59 9.96 14.61
CA ASN A 52 17.07 9.71 15.96
C ASN A 52 17.90 10.40 17.06
N ARG A 53 19.23 10.48 16.93
CA ARG A 53 20.08 11.07 17.97
C ARG A 53 19.83 12.58 18.09
N GLU A 54 19.72 13.28 16.97
CA GLU A 54 19.44 14.71 16.94
C GLU A 54 18.03 15.00 17.47
N VAL A 55 17.03 14.23 17.02
CA VAL A 55 15.65 14.37 17.46
C VAL A 55 15.51 14.13 18.96
N ILE A 56 16.09 13.05 19.50
CA ILE A 56 16.06 12.75 20.94
C ILE A 56 16.76 13.86 21.72
N GLY A 57 17.92 14.32 21.23
CA GLY A 57 18.67 15.41 21.84
C GLY A 57 17.84 16.69 21.94
N PHE A 58 17.17 17.07 20.86
CA PHE A 58 16.27 18.23 20.84
C PHE A 58 15.08 18.05 21.78
N ILE A 59 14.37 16.92 21.71
CA ILE A 59 13.18 16.66 22.55
C ILE A 59 13.56 16.73 24.04
N ASN A 60 14.58 15.98 24.45
CA ASN A 60 14.91 15.86 25.87
C ASN A 60 15.57 17.14 26.42
N LYS A 61 16.52 17.74 25.70
CA LYS A 61 17.31 18.85 26.23
C LYS A 61 16.68 20.21 25.99
N THR A 62 16.07 20.41 24.82
CA THR A 62 15.63 21.74 24.38
C THR A 62 14.12 21.91 24.54
N LEU A 63 13.34 20.92 24.09
CA LEU A 63 11.89 21.05 24.06
C LEU A 63 11.25 20.83 25.44
N LEU A 64 11.67 19.78 26.16
CA LEU A 64 11.06 19.38 27.44
C LEU A 64 11.94 19.62 28.66
N GLY A 65 13.26 19.82 28.48
CA GLY A 65 14.20 20.00 29.59
C GLY A 65 14.33 18.81 30.54
N ARG A 66 13.84 17.63 30.15
CA ARG A 66 13.89 16.38 30.92
C ARG A 66 14.06 15.18 30.00
N GLU A 67 14.52 14.07 30.54
CA GLU A 67 14.66 12.82 29.79
C GLU A 67 13.29 12.16 29.55
N ALA A 68 12.66 12.51 28.42
CA ALA A 68 11.34 12.03 28.04
C ALA A 68 11.39 10.79 27.13
N ILE A 69 12.29 10.79 26.15
CA ILE A 69 12.57 9.61 25.31
C ILE A 69 13.79 8.88 25.87
N LYS A 70 13.57 7.65 26.31
CA LYS A 70 14.61 6.75 26.82
C LYS A 70 15.03 5.78 25.72
N GLY A 71 16.34 5.69 25.44
CA GLY A 71 16.91 4.78 24.44
C GLY A 71 17.43 5.46 23.18
N LYS A 72 17.62 4.68 22.11
CA LYS A 72 18.27 5.13 20.84
C LYS A 72 17.29 5.40 19.70
N THR A 73 16.00 5.14 19.91
CA THR A 73 14.98 5.17 18.85
C THR A 73 13.77 5.98 19.30
N VAL A 74 13.27 6.82 18.39
CA VAL A 74 11.99 7.52 18.57
C VAL A 74 10.88 6.66 17.97
N THR A 75 10.00 6.13 18.81
CA THR A 75 8.83 5.34 18.37
C THR A 75 7.61 6.24 18.18
N ASN A 76 6.68 5.84 17.31
CA ASN A 76 5.44 6.59 17.14
C ASN A 76 4.61 6.60 18.43
N THR A 77 4.59 5.48 19.16
CA THR A 77 3.92 5.38 20.47
C THR A 77 4.47 6.39 21.47
N ALA A 78 5.81 6.53 21.57
CA ALA A 78 6.41 7.54 22.44
C ALA A 78 6.02 8.97 22.01
N LEU A 79 5.94 9.25 20.71
CA LEU A 79 5.49 10.56 20.22
C LEU A 79 4.01 10.83 20.52
N GLU A 80 3.15 9.80 20.43
CA GLU A 80 1.73 9.90 20.77
C GLU A 80 1.50 10.13 22.27
N GLU A 81 2.25 9.45 23.13
CA GLU A 81 2.23 9.67 24.58
C GLU A 81 2.67 11.10 24.92
N LEU A 82 3.75 11.58 24.31
CA LEU A 82 4.23 12.95 24.52
C LEU A 82 3.27 14.01 23.98
N PHE A 83 2.61 13.74 22.86
CA PHE A 83 1.53 14.61 22.38
C PHE A 83 0.38 14.67 23.38
N THR A 84 -0.06 13.53 23.90
CA THR A 84 -1.15 13.45 24.88
C THR A 84 -0.80 14.17 26.17
N GLU A 85 0.45 14.05 26.63
CA GLU A 85 0.93 14.70 27.85
C GLU A 85 1.06 16.23 27.71
N THR A 86 1.57 16.70 26.57
CA THR A 86 1.99 18.10 26.40
C THR A 86 1.05 18.95 25.54
N ASN A 87 0.16 18.30 24.79
CA ASN A 87 -0.64 18.88 23.71
C ASN A 87 0.20 19.67 22.68
N ASN A 88 1.48 19.32 22.51
CA ASN A 88 2.38 20.03 21.59
C ASN A 88 2.35 19.43 20.18
N SER A 89 1.84 20.20 19.22
CA SER A 89 1.68 19.80 17.81
C SER A 89 2.98 19.33 17.14
N PHE A 90 4.16 19.73 17.64
CA PHE A 90 5.45 19.23 17.19
C PHE A 90 5.49 17.70 17.11
N PHE A 91 4.97 17.00 18.12
CA PHE A 91 5.02 15.54 18.19
C PHE A 91 4.16 14.87 17.09
N GLN A 92 2.99 15.43 16.79
CA GLN A 92 2.14 14.97 15.70
C GLN A 92 2.80 15.21 14.34
N THR A 93 3.32 16.41 14.10
CA THR A 93 4.02 16.75 12.85
C THR A 93 5.26 15.86 12.66
N LEU A 94 6.02 15.58 13.73
CA LEU A 94 7.19 14.72 13.69
C LEU A 94 6.80 13.28 13.35
N MET A 95 5.74 12.76 13.94
CA MET A 95 5.23 11.42 13.62
C MET A 95 4.80 11.33 12.16
N GLN A 96 4.06 12.32 11.64
CA GLN A 96 3.67 12.37 10.23
C GLN A 96 4.88 12.45 9.30
N TYR A 97 5.88 13.28 9.63
CA TYR A 97 7.11 13.39 8.85
C TYR A 97 7.87 12.07 8.78
N ARG A 98 7.97 11.36 9.92
CA ARG A 98 8.61 10.04 9.98
C ARG A 98 7.86 9.00 9.14
N LYS A 99 6.52 8.97 9.20
CA LYS A 99 5.68 8.09 8.35
C LYS A 99 5.89 8.40 6.86
N SER A 100 5.93 9.69 6.49
CA SER A 100 6.19 10.14 5.12
C SER A 100 7.60 9.74 4.64
N SER A 101 8.63 9.89 5.48
CA SER A 101 10.02 9.50 5.17
C SER A 101 10.20 7.97 5.01
N ASP A 102 9.55 7.18 5.86
CA ASP A 102 9.51 5.72 5.71
C ASP A 102 8.84 5.32 4.39
N ARG A 103 7.68 5.93 4.09
CA ARG A 103 6.96 5.70 2.82
C ARG A 103 7.80 6.10 1.62
N PHE A 104 8.49 7.25 1.66
CA PHE A 104 9.44 7.68 0.63
C PHE A 104 10.52 6.61 0.38
N THR A 105 11.12 6.09 1.46
CA THR A 105 12.15 5.05 1.35
C THR A 105 11.61 3.77 0.71
N LYS A 106 10.41 3.33 1.10
CA LYS A 106 9.76 2.14 0.53
C LYS A 106 9.47 2.30 -0.97
N VAL A 107 8.89 3.45 -1.36
CA VAL A 107 8.61 3.77 -2.78
C VAL A 107 9.91 3.82 -3.58
N CYS A 108 10.94 4.50 -3.08
CA CYS A 108 12.24 4.57 -3.75
C CYS A 108 12.89 3.20 -3.95
N SER A 109 12.84 2.34 -2.92
CA SER A 109 13.35 0.98 -3.01
C SER A 109 12.56 0.15 -4.03
N PHE A 110 11.23 0.32 -4.09
CA PHE A 110 10.41 -0.34 -5.09
C PHE A 110 10.74 0.13 -6.50
N ILE A 111 10.85 1.45 -6.73
CA ILE A 111 11.26 2.01 -8.02
C ILE A 111 12.59 1.39 -8.45
N LYS A 112 13.59 1.41 -7.57
CA LYS A 112 14.91 0.83 -7.86
C LYS A 112 14.83 -0.65 -8.23
N ASN A 113 14.06 -1.43 -7.49
CA ASN A 113 14.07 -2.89 -7.66
C ASN A 113 13.16 -3.37 -8.81
N VAL A 114 12.22 -2.55 -9.28
CA VAL A 114 11.13 -2.98 -10.17
C VAL A 114 11.02 -2.17 -11.45
N ILE A 115 11.25 -0.85 -11.37
CA ILE A 115 10.93 0.09 -12.43
C ILE A 115 12.20 0.60 -13.11
N ASP A 116 13.18 1.01 -12.33
CA ASP A 116 14.37 1.72 -12.80
C ASP A 116 15.59 1.34 -11.92
N PRO A 117 16.38 0.32 -12.30
CA PRO A 117 17.53 -0.17 -11.53
C PRO A 117 18.58 0.90 -11.20
N ASP A 118 18.70 1.91 -12.06
CA ASP A 118 19.64 3.02 -11.92
C ASP A 118 19.10 4.13 -11.01
N PHE A 119 17.88 3.96 -10.47
CA PHE A 119 17.29 4.92 -9.54
C PHE A 119 18.11 5.04 -8.25
N ASN A 120 18.44 6.29 -7.93
CA ASN A 120 19.22 6.66 -6.75
C ASN A 120 18.54 7.80 -6.00
N LYS A 121 17.84 7.44 -4.91
CA LYS A 121 17.14 8.41 -4.05
C LYS A 121 18.04 9.46 -3.38
N ALA A 122 19.35 9.22 -3.29
CA ALA A 122 20.29 10.16 -2.69
C ALA A 122 20.67 11.28 -3.69
N ASP A 123 20.49 11.04 -4.98
CA ASP A 123 20.74 12.00 -6.05
C ASP A 123 19.43 12.72 -6.43
N LYS A 124 19.37 14.02 -6.13
CA LYS A 124 18.18 14.83 -6.41
C LYS A 124 17.89 14.95 -7.90
N ASP A 125 18.92 14.95 -8.75
CA ASP A 125 18.75 15.06 -10.19
C ASP A 125 18.18 13.75 -10.74
N ASN A 126 18.60 12.59 -10.20
CA ASN A 126 18.03 11.30 -10.55
C ASN A 126 16.52 11.21 -10.18
N VAL A 127 16.14 11.65 -8.97
CA VAL A 127 14.73 11.71 -8.56
C VAL A 127 13.93 12.63 -9.49
N LYS A 128 14.48 13.80 -9.83
CA LYS A 128 13.84 14.75 -10.75
C LYS A 128 13.65 14.14 -12.14
N VAL A 129 14.69 13.51 -12.71
CA VAL A 129 14.63 12.83 -14.01
C VAL A 129 13.54 11.75 -14.03
N PHE A 130 13.42 10.96 -12.96
CA PHE A 130 12.34 9.97 -12.85
C PHE A 130 10.94 10.63 -12.86
N LEU A 131 10.78 11.74 -12.14
CA LEU A 131 9.53 12.51 -12.12
C LEU A 131 9.24 13.26 -13.42
N GLU A 132 10.24 13.54 -14.25
CA GLU A 132 10.05 14.17 -15.55
C GLU A 132 9.80 13.15 -16.68
N LYS A 133 9.96 11.85 -16.39
CA LYS A 133 9.71 10.77 -17.35
C LYS A 133 8.27 10.82 -17.87
N GLU A 134 8.12 10.98 -19.19
CA GLU A 134 6.82 11.08 -19.86
C GLU A 134 6.13 9.73 -20.00
N LYS A 135 6.90 8.67 -20.25
CA LYS A 135 6.40 7.33 -20.51
C LYS A 135 7.22 6.28 -19.77
N PHE A 136 6.52 5.26 -19.30
CA PHE A 136 7.11 4.05 -18.74
C PHE A 136 6.84 2.89 -19.69
N GLY A 137 7.78 1.95 -19.76
CA GLY A 137 7.58 0.69 -20.48
C GLY A 137 6.53 -0.20 -19.81
N ASP A 138 6.25 -1.35 -20.43
CA ASP A 138 5.42 -2.38 -19.79
C ASP A 138 6.22 -3.06 -18.69
N ILE A 139 5.87 -2.77 -17.43
CA ILE A 139 6.58 -3.29 -16.26
C ILE A 139 5.71 -4.36 -15.63
N ARG A 140 6.28 -5.55 -15.44
CA ARG A 140 5.61 -6.69 -14.81
C ARG A 140 6.41 -7.21 -13.63
N ILE A 141 5.71 -7.65 -12.59
CA ILE A 141 6.28 -8.33 -11.43
C ILE A 141 5.76 -9.76 -11.34
N GLY A 142 6.62 -10.70 -10.96
CA GLY A 142 6.23 -12.05 -10.56
C GLY A 142 6.48 -12.19 -9.05
N PRO A 143 5.53 -11.81 -8.19
CA PRO A 143 5.74 -11.88 -6.74
C PRO A 143 5.79 -13.33 -6.27
N THR A 144 6.61 -13.57 -5.25
CA THR A 144 6.58 -14.80 -4.46
C THR A 144 5.59 -14.64 -3.31
N ALA A 145 4.44 -15.30 -3.43
CA ALA A 145 3.40 -15.44 -2.43
C ALA A 145 3.67 -16.59 -1.46
N LYS A 146 3.47 -16.34 -0.16
CA LYS A 146 3.53 -17.34 0.91
C LYS A 146 2.45 -17.10 1.95
N LEU A 147 1.99 -18.17 2.60
CA LEU A 147 1.16 -18.06 3.81
C LEU A 147 2.05 -17.61 4.98
N ASN A 148 1.67 -16.53 5.64
CA ASN A 148 2.40 -15.99 6.79
C ASN A 148 1.87 -16.56 8.12
N ALA A 149 2.61 -16.34 9.20
CA ALA A 149 2.26 -16.84 10.54
C ALA A 149 0.92 -16.28 11.08
N GLY A 150 0.46 -15.14 10.56
CA GLY A 150 -0.85 -14.56 10.87
C GLY A 150 -2.00 -15.14 10.04
N GLY A 151 -1.74 -16.17 9.22
CA GLY A 151 -2.75 -16.85 8.42
C GLY A 151 -3.16 -16.13 7.13
N GLY A 152 -2.48 -15.05 6.74
CA GLY A 152 -2.73 -14.33 5.48
C GLY A 152 -1.64 -14.57 4.42
N ILE A 153 -1.87 -14.11 3.19
CA ILE A 153 -0.88 -14.22 2.10
C ILE A 153 0.05 -13.00 2.09
N SER A 154 1.36 -13.20 2.24
CA SER A 154 2.36 -12.15 2.02
C SER A 154 3.00 -12.27 0.65
N LEU A 155 3.33 -11.13 0.04
CA LEU A 155 4.07 -11.05 -1.22
C LEU A 155 5.50 -10.58 -0.98
N SER A 156 6.45 -11.25 -1.62
CA SER A 156 7.87 -10.94 -1.60
C SER A 156 8.43 -10.97 -3.02
N ASN A 157 9.61 -10.40 -3.26
CA ASN A 157 10.28 -10.39 -4.56
C ASN A 157 9.40 -9.92 -5.75
N PRO A 158 9.02 -8.63 -5.81
CA PRO A 158 9.41 -7.55 -4.89
C PRO A 158 8.52 -7.53 -3.64
N SER A 159 9.06 -7.00 -2.53
CA SER A 159 8.22 -6.66 -1.38
C SER A 159 7.23 -5.58 -1.78
N LEU A 160 5.98 -5.75 -1.36
CA LEU A 160 4.88 -4.82 -1.60
C LEU A 160 4.39 -4.22 -0.27
N PRO A 161 5.16 -3.32 0.35
CA PRO A 161 4.87 -2.76 1.68
C PRO A 161 3.79 -1.66 1.64
N PHE A 162 2.92 -1.70 0.63
CA PHE A 162 1.98 -0.64 0.30
C PHE A 162 0.59 -0.93 0.87
N SER A 163 -0.23 0.10 0.99
CA SER A 163 -1.60 -0.06 1.49
C SER A 163 -2.47 -0.82 0.49
N VAL A 164 -3.66 -1.25 0.94
CA VAL A 164 -4.68 -1.87 0.08
C VAL A 164 -4.99 -0.97 -1.14
N ASP A 165 -5.18 0.32 -0.90
CA ASP A 165 -5.47 1.29 -1.96
C ASP A 165 -4.29 1.45 -2.94
N ASP A 166 -3.07 1.44 -2.44
CA ASP A 166 -1.89 1.52 -3.29
C ASP A 166 -1.77 0.30 -4.19
N ILE A 167 -1.99 -0.91 -3.64
CA ILE A 167 -2.00 -2.15 -4.42
C ILE A 167 -3.09 -2.12 -5.48
N LYS A 168 -4.30 -1.71 -5.11
CA LYS A 168 -5.42 -1.54 -6.04
C LYS A 168 -5.00 -0.64 -7.19
N ASN A 169 -4.60 0.60 -6.92
CA ASN A 169 -4.29 1.57 -7.97
C ASN A 169 -3.00 1.25 -8.76
N MET A 170 -2.06 0.51 -8.17
CA MET A 170 -0.78 0.18 -8.81
C MET A 170 -0.83 -1.10 -9.65
N ILE A 171 -1.58 -2.12 -9.23
CA ILE A 171 -1.52 -3.48 -9.78
C ILE A 171 -2.86 -3.90 -10.39
N VAL A 172 -3.97 -3.58 -9.73
CA VAL A 172 -5.30 -4.13 -10.02
C VAL A 172 -6.37 -3.03 -9.98
N GLU A 173 -6.18 -1.97 -10.76
CA GLU A 173 -6.95 -0.71 -10.66
C GLU A 173 -8.46 -0.91 -10.85
N TYR A 174 -8.82 -1.84 -11.73
CA TYR A 174 -10.21 -2.17 -12.04
C TYR A 174 -10.82 -3.18 -11.04
N ASN A 175 -10.02 -3.70 -10.11
CA ASN A 175 -10.50 -4.66 -9.13
C ASN A 175 -11.14 -3.95 -7.93
N VAL A 176 -12.19 -4.56 -7.39
CA VAL A 176 -12.70 -4.21 -6.08
C VAL A 176 -11.83 -4.90 -5.02
N ALA A 177 -11.46 -4.15 -3.98
CA ALA A 177 -10.76 -4.68 -2.82
C ALA A 177 -11.80 -5.08 -1.77
N ILE A 178 -11.89 -6.37 -1.47
CA ILE A 178 -12.82 -6.95 -0.51
C ILE A 178 -11.99 -7.39 0.70
N PRO A 179 -11.97 -6.62 1.80
CA PRO A 179 -11.29 -7.02 3.01
C PRO A 179 -12.04 -8.16 3.69
N CYS A 180 -11.38 -9.30 3.89
CA CYS A 180 -11.94 -10.45 4.61
C CYS A 180 -11.33 -10.54 6.03
N LYS A 181 -12.01 -11.23 6.95
CA LYS A 181 -11.52 -11.41 8.32
C LYS A 181 -10.45 -12.50 8.39
N SER A 182 -10.51 -13.48 7.49
CA SER A 182 -9.61 -14.62 7.45
C SER A 182 -9.40 -15.14 6.02
N MET A 183 -8.46 -16.06 5.85
CA MET A 183 -8.34 -16.81 4.58
C MET A 183 -9.49 -17.79 4.36
N GLU A 184 -10.20 -18.23 5.41
CA GLU A 184 -11.39 -19.07 5.25
C GLU A 184 -12.51 -18.30 4.55
N ASP A 185 -12.70 -17.03 4.91
CA ASP A 185 -13.64 -16.13 4.22
C ASP A 185 -13.27 -15.94 2.74
N VAL A 186 -11.97 -15.76 2.44
CA VAL A 186 -11.47 -15.67 1.05
C VAL A 186 -11.78 -16.96 0.29
N LEU A 187 -11.53 -18.12 0.91
CA LEU A 187 -11.82 -19.42 0.31
C LEU A 187 -13.32 -19.64 0.13
N TYR A 188 -14.15 -19.20 1.07
CA TYR A 188 -15.60 -19.25 0.93
C TYR A 188 -16.06 -18.43 -0.26
N ILE A 189 -15.60 -17.18 -0.41
CA ILE A 189 -15.91 -16.33 -1.56
C ILE A 189 -15.50 -17.00 -2.86
N LEU A 190 -14.26 -17.47 -2.95
CA LEU A 190 -13.74 -18.10 -4.16
C LEU A 190 -14.43 -19.42 -4.49
N ASN A 191 -14.81 -20.23 -3.51
CA ASN A 191 -15.51 -21.49 -3.75
C ASN A 191 -16.99 -21.29 -4.09
N LYS A 192 -17.64 -20.25 -3.56
CA LYS A 192 -19.06 -19.95 -3.79
C LYS A 192 -19.30 -19.11 -5.05
N TYR A 193 -18.40 -18.16 -5.33
CA TYR A 193 -18.56 -17.14 -6.37
C TYR A 193 -17.42 -17.14 -7.40
N GLY A 194 -16.43 -18.04 -7.30
CA GLY A 194 -15.25 -18.05 -8.15
C GLY A 194 -15.52 -18.12 -9.65
N ASP A 195 -16.63 -18.73 -10.06
CA ASP A 195 -17.04 -18.83 -11.46
C ASP A 195 -17.57 -17.49 -12.02
N LEU A 196 -18.05 -16.58 -11.15
CA LEU A 196 -18.51 -15.24 -11.52
C LEU A 196 -17.36 -14.23 -11.63
N LEU A 197 -16.22 -14.57 -11.04
CA LEU A 197 -15.02 -13.76 -11.08
C LEU A 197 -14.32 -14.14 -12.37
N PHE A 198 -14.15 -13.18 -13.30
CA PHE A 198 -13.48 -13.46 -14.57
C PHE A 198 -12.17 -14.19 -14.27
N GLY A 199 -12.11 -15.46 -14.69
CA GLY A 199 -11.37 -16.55 -14.05
C GLY A 199 -9.85 -16.39 -14.02
N GLU A 200 -9.32 -15.21 -14.36
CA GLU A 200 -7.91 -14.88 -14.52
C GLU A 200 -7.49 -13.68 -13.63
N ASP A 201 -8.34 -12.69 -13.36
CA ASP A 201 -7.90 -11.37 -12.83
C ASP A 201 -8.17 -11.14 -11.33
N PHE A 202 -7.68 -12.03 -10.47
CA PHE A 202 -7.69 -11.79 -9.02
C PHE A 202 -6.32 -11.87 -8.36
N LEU A 203 -6.19 -11.17 -7.23
CA LEU A 203 -5.03 -11.16 -6.36
C LEU A 203 -5.47 -11.29 -4.89
N VAL A 204 -4.66 -11.94 -4.06
CA VAL A 204 -4.89 -12.01 -2.62
C VAL A 204 -3.64 -11.53 -1.89
N ILE A 205 -3.81 -10.57 -0.99
CA ILE A 205 -2.74 -10.07 -0.10
C ILE A 205 -3.32 -9.89 1.30
N GLY A 206 -2.65 -10.41 2.32
CA GLY A 206 -3.16 -10.55 3.67
C GLY A 206 -4.39 -11.45 3.64
N ALA A 207 -5.52 -10.91 4.11
CA ALA A 207 -6.85 -11.47 3.92
C ALA A 207 -7.72 -10.57 3.00
N THR A 208 -7.10 -9.73 2.16
CA THR A 208 -7.82 -8.89 1.20
C THR A 208 -7.85 -9.57 -0.16
N PHE A 209 -9.06 -9.73 -0.68
CA PHE A 209 -9.34 -10.27 -2.00
C PHE A 209 -9.53 -9.13 -3.00
N TYR A 210 -8.71 -9.06 -4.03
CA TYR A 210 -8.84 -8.10 -5.12
C TYR A 210 -9.35 -8.84 -6.34
N ALA A 211 -10.56 -8.56 -6.80
CA ALA A 211 -11.08 -9.17 -8.01
C ALA A 211 -11.66 -8.15 -8.96
N ASN A 212 -11.43 -8.37 -10.25
CA ASN A 212 -12.16 -7.67 -11.28
C ASN A 212 -13.60 -8.15 -11.24
N MET A 213 -14.42 -7.40 -10.52
CA MET A 213 -15.86 -7.57 -10.54
C MET A 213 -16.35 -6.72 -11.70
N ILE A 214 -16.36 -7.29 -12.91
CA ILE A 214 -16.96 -6.63 -14.06
C ILE A 214 -18.46 -6.54 -13.81
N ILE A 215 -18.88 -5.47 -13.15
CA ILE A 215 -20.28 -5.10 -13.02
C ILE A 215 -20.72 -4.33 -14.28
N SER A 216 -19.82 -3.61 -14.96
CA SER A 216 -20.17 -2.66 -16.02
C SER A 216 -20.22 -3.22 -17.45
N GLU A 217 -19.63 -4.39 -17.75
CA GLU A 217 -19.75 -4.95 -19.12
C GLU A 217 -21.08 -5.64 -19.37
N TRP A 218 -21.91 -5.85 -18.34
CA TRP A 218 -23.26 -6.39 -18.48
C TRP A 218 -24.31 -5.35 -18.87
N ASP A 219 -24.02 -4.06 -18.66
CA ASP A 219 -24.89 -2.95 -19.09
C ASP A 219 -24.46 -2.36 -20.45
N TRP A 220 -23.25 -2.67 -20.96
CA TRP A 220 -22.64 -1.93 -22.08
C TRP A 220 -22.01 -2.76 -23.23
N ILE A 221 -22.01 -4.10 -23.21
CA ILE A 221 -21.48 -4.92 -24.33
C ILE A 221 -22.50 -6.00 -24.74
N PRO A 222 -22.75 -6.22 -26.05
CA PRO A 222 -23.71 -7.21 -26.54
C PRO A 222 -23.11 -8.63 -26.47
N PHE A 223 -22.96 -9.17 -25.28
CA PHE A 223 -22.77 -10.61 -25.05
C PHE A 223 -24.08 -11.22 -24.54
N PRO A 224 -24.29 -12.55 -24.66
CA PRO A 224 -25.57 -13.17 -24.35
C PRO A 224 -26.00 -12.83 -22.93
N MET A 225 -27.29 -12.52 -22.75
CA MET A 225 -27.82 -12.14 -21.45
C MET A 225 -27.40 -13.16 -20.38
N PRO A 226 -26.93 -12.69 -19.21
CA PRO A 226 -26.54 -13.56 -18.11
C PRO A 226 -27.75 -14.42 -17.73
N LYS A 227 -27.53 -15.67 -17.31
CA LYS A 227 -28.62 -16.50 -16.80
C LYS A 227 -29.17 -15.83 -15.53
N GLU A 228 -30.48 -15.99 -15.27
CA GLU A 228 -31.12 -15.41 -14.08
C GLU A 228 -30.44 -15.83 -12.76
N GLU A 229 -29.88 -17.05 -12.72
CA GLU A 229 -29.11 -17.56 -11.57
C GLU A 229 -27.82 -16.77 -11.33
N ASP A 230 -27.10 -16.37 -12.39
CA ASP A 230 -25.88 -15.58 -12.29
C ASP A 230 -26.19 -14.16 -11.75
N LEU A 231 -27.30 -13.56 -12.23
CA LEU A 231 -27.79 -12.27 -11.73
C LEU A 231 -28.21 -12.35 -10.25
N LYS A 232 -28.85 -13.45 -9.84
CA LYS A 232 -29.26 -13.68 -8.44
C LYS A 232 -28.04 -13.86 -7.53
N HIS A 233 -27.08 -14.70 -7.91
CA HIS A 233 -25.85 -14.90 -7.14
C HIS A 233 -25.07 -13.60 -6.97
N MET A 234 -25.05 -12.72 -7.97
CA MET A 234 -24.45 -11.39 -7.88
C MET A 234 -25.18 -10.45 -6.92
N LYS A 235 -26.51 -10.42 -6.94
CA LYS A 235 -27.31 -9.63 -5.96
C LYS A 235 -27.09 -10.14 -4.54
N ASP A 236 -27.04 -11.45 -4.36
CA ASP A 236 -26.77 -12.06 -3.06
C ASP A 236 -25.35 -11.72 -2.59
N PHE A 237 -24.35 -11.77 -3.47
CA PHE A 237 -22.98 -11.35 -3.17
C PHE A 237 -22.90 -9.88 -2.72
N ARG A 238 -23.55 -8.95 -3.45
CA ARG A 238 -23.57 -7.53 -3.08
C ARG A 238 -24.18 -7.28 -1.72
N ARG A 239 -25.32 -7.93 -1.44
CA ARG A 239 -26.01 -7.82 -0.15
C ARG A 239 -25.18 -8.41 0.98
N GLU A 240 -24.50 -9.54 0.74
CA GLU A 240 -23.70 -10.25 1.74
C GLU A 240 -22.42 -9.48 2.12
N PHE A 241 -21.85 -8.71 1.18
CA PHE A 241 -20.60 -7.98 1.40
C PHE A 241 -20.75 -6.44 1.41
N GLU A 242 -21.99 -5.93 1.47
CA GLU A 242 -22.30 -4.49 1.54
C GLU A 242 -21.64 -3.67 0.41
N LEU A 243 -21.64 -4.22 -0.82
CA LEU A 243 -20.97 -3.61 -1.98
C LEU A 243 -21.90 -2.72 -2.82
N ASP A 244 -23.06 -2.33 -2.29
CA ASP A 244 -23.99 -1.42 -2.95
C ASP A 244 -23.50 0.04 -2.85
N TYR A 245 -23.62 0.76 -3.97
CA TYR A 245 -23.11 2.10 -4.27
C TYR A 245 -23.29 3.17 -3.18
#